data_AF-A0A135P6C8-F1
#
_entry.id   AF-A0A135P6C8-F1
#
_cell.length_a   1.000
_cell.length_b   1.000
_cell.length_c   1.000
_cell.angle_alpha   90.00
_cell.angle_beta   90.00
_cell.angle_gamma   90.00
#
_symmetry.space_group_name_H-M   'P 1'
#
loop_
_entity.id
_entity.type
_entity.pdbx_description
1 polymer ?
#
loop_
_entity_poly.entity_id
_entity_poly.type
_entity_poly.pdbx_seq_one_letter_code
_entity_poly.pdbx_strand_id
1 'polypeptide(L)' 'MHYAEYKHTDPALIQALTETFPFAAISINGAEGPRIAHAPLTFRPGNAPAGALEFHLAKANPIARDMTVGTP' A
#
# COMPACT_ATOMS: atom_id res chain seq x y z
N MET A 1 -17.52 2.79 18.90
CA MET A 1 -16.19 3.24 18.40
C MET A 1 -16.42 4.39 17.43
N HIS A 2 -15.86 5.56 17.72
CA HIS A 2 -15.97 6.78 16.91
C HIS A 2 -14.96 6.73 15.74
N TYR A 3 -15.24 5.94 14.70
CA TYR A 3 -14.31 5.79 13.57
C TYR A 3 -14.29 6.99 12.61
N ALA A 4 -15.35 7.80 12.61
CA ALA A 4 -15.48 8.93 11.69
C ALA A 4 -14.42 10.01 11.94
N GLU A 5 -14.02 10.21 13.21
CA GLU A 5 -13.07 11.24 13.64
C GLU A 5 -11.63 10.96 13.16
N TYR A 6 -11.32 9.71 12.83
CA TYR A 6 -10.00 9.29 12.34
C TYR A 6 -9.94 9.11 10.83
N LYS A 7 -11.07 9.25 10.12
CA LYS A 7 -11.12 9.10 8.68
C LYS A 7 -10.79 10.42 8.01
N HIS A 8 -9.62 10.48 7.37
CA HIS A 8 -9.25 11.61 6.51
C HIS A 8 -9.63 11.33 5.06
N THR A 9 -10.13 12.35 4.37
CA THR A 9 -10.43 12.33 2.92
C THR A 9 -9.44 13.15 2.11
N ASP A 10 -8.41 13.72 2.75
CA ASP A 10 -7.39 14.53 2.10
C ASP A 10 -6.37 13.64 1.36
N PRO A 11 -6.34 13.64 0.01
CA PRO A 11 -5.40 12.83 -0.73
C PRO A 11 -3.93 13.28 -0.53
N ALA A 12 -3.69 14.56 -0.22
CA ALA A 12 -2.34 15.06 0.03
C ALA A 12 -1.71 14.45 1.30
N LEU A 13 -2.54 14.00 2.24
CA LEU A 13 -2.08 13.34 3.46
C LEU A 13 -1.36 12.02 3.16
N ILE A 14 -1.78 11.27 2.12
CA ILE A 14 -1.12 10.00 1.75
C ILE A 14 0.32 10.24 1.29
N GLN A 15 0.54 11.29 0.49
CA GLN A 15 1.87 11.68 0.07
C GLN A 15 2.73 12.09 1.28
N ALA A 16 2.22 12.96 2.14
CA ALA A 16 2.93 13.41 3.34
C ALA A 16 3.29 12.25 4.28
N LEU A 17 2.39 11.28 4.46
CA LEU A 17 2.64 10.08 5.25
C LEU A 17 3.74 9.21 4.64
N THR A 18 3.75 9.05 3.31
CA THR A 18 4.76 8.23 2.62
C THR A 18 6.14 8.88 2.66
N GLU A 19 6.22 10.21 2.57
CA GLU A 19 7.47 10.97 2.71
C GLU A 19 8.01 10.93 4.14
N THR A 20 7.13 10.99 5.14
CA THR A 20 7.51 10.96 6.57
C THR A 20 7.86 9.54 7.03
N PHE A 21 7.13 8.54 6.55
CA PHE A 21 7.24 7.14 6.97
C PHE A 21 7.37 6.21 5.74
N PRO A 22 8.55 6.12 5.11
CA PRO A 22 8.76 5.45 3.83
C PRO A 22 8.86 3.91 3.96
N PHE A 23 8.04 3.30 4.82
CA PHE A 23 8.03 1.88 5.09
C PHE A 23 6.63 1.40 5.46
N ALA A 24 6.19 0.29 4.89
CA ALA A 24 4.83 -0.21 5.06
C ALA A 24 4.75 -1.73 5.23
N ALA A 25 3.64 -2.17 5.81
CA ALA A 25 3.18 -3.55 5.78
C ALA A 25 2.16 -3.72 4.64
N ILE A 26 2.51 -4.54 3.65
CA ILE A 26 1.64 -4.90 2.53
C ILE A 26 0.92 -6.18 2.91
N SER A 27 -0.40 -6.08 3.09
CA SER A 27 -1.26 -7.22 3.43
C SER A 27 -2.10 -7.63 2.23
N ILE A 28 -2.20 -8.93 1.99
CA ILE A 28 -3.12 -9.51 1.03
C ILE A 28 -3.93 -10.65 1.66
N ASN A 29 -5.07 -10.96 1.06
CA ASN A 29 -5.82 -12.17 1.37
C ASN A 29 -5.29 -13.31 0.51
N GLY A 30 -4.39 -14.13 1.06
CA GLY A 30 -3.89 -15.33 0.39
C GLY A 30 -4.88 -16.49 0.47
N ALA A 31 -4.65 -17.55 -0.31
CA ALA A 31 -5.54 -18.72 -0.37
C ALA A 31 -5.70 -19.45 0.97
N GLU A 32 -4.61 -19.50 1.76
CA GLU A 32 -4.56 -20.15 3.08
C GLU A 32 -4.76 -19.15 4.24
N GLY A 33 -5.08 -17.88 3.93
CA GLY A 33 -5.26 -16.81 4.90
C GLY A 33 -4.40 -15.56 4.62
N PRO A 34 -4.50 -14.53 5.49
CA PRO A 34 -3.79 -13.28 5.30
C PRO A 34 -2.27 -13.46 5.27
N ARG A 35 -1.61 -12.74 4.36
CA ARG A 35 -0.14 -12.68 4.28
C ARG A 35 0.32 -11.24 4.34
N ILE A 36 1.48 -11.04 4.95
CA ILE A 36 2.09 -9.71 5.13
C ILE A 36 3.53 -9.75 4.64
N ALA A 37 3.92 -8.72 3.88
CA ALA A 37 5.31 -8.41 3.59
C ALA A 37 5.61 -6.97 4.00
N HIS A 38 6.82 -6.72 4.47
CA HIS A 38 7.26 -5.37 4.80
C HIS A 38 8.18 -4.87 3.70
N ALA A 39 7.96 -3.65 3.22
CA ALA A 39 8.74 -3.07 2.15
C ALA A 39 8.87 -1.55 2.30
N PRO A 40 9.99 -0.96 1.84
CA PRO A 40 10.05 0.47 1.58
C PRO A 40 8.93 0.89 0.62
N LEU A 41 8.36 2.07 0.87
CA LEU A 41 7.22 2.62 0.13
C LEU A 41 7.60 3.98 -0.43
N THR A 42 7.28 4.21 -1.71
CA THR A 42 7.42 5.51 -2.36
C THR A 42 6.10 5.96 -2.94
N PHE A 43 5.92 7.27 -3.07
CA PHE A 43 4.77 7.86 -3.72
C PHE A 43 5.17 8.38 -5.11
N ARG A 44 4.41 7.97 -6.13
CA ARG A 44 4.55 8.47 -7.49
C ARG A 44 3.39 9.40 -7.82
N PRO A 45 3.64 10.69 -8.08
CA PRO A 45 2.63 11.58 -8.64
C PRO A 45 2.13 10.99 -9.96
N GLY A 46 0.81 10.85 -10.08
CA GLY A 46 0.18 10.30 -11.28
C GLY A 46 -0.64 11.36 -12.03
N ASN A 47 -1.08 11.01 -13.23
CA ASN A 47 -2.01 11.86 -14.01
C ASN A 47 -3.44 11.86 -13.42
N ALA A 48 -3.73 10.94 -12.50
CA ALA A 48 -4.99 10.86 -11.77
C ALA A 48 -4.87 11.51 -10.38
N PRO A 49 -5.97 12.03 -9.80
CA PRO A 49 -5.94 12.79 -8.54
C PRO A 49 -5.32 12.06 -7.33
N ALA A 50 -5.24 10.73 -7.36
CA ALA A 50 -4.76 9.92 -6.25
C ALA A 50 -3.27 9.51 -6.34
N GLY A 51 -2.59 9.75 -7.47
CA GLY A 51 -1.23 9.23 -7.68
C GLY A 51 -1.14 7.70 -7.59
N ALA A 52 0.03 7.18 -7.21
CA ALA A 52 0.25 5.76 -6.96
C ALA A 52 1.24 5.53 -5.82
N LEU A 53 1.01 4.48 -5.03
CA LEU A 53 1.99 3.94 -4.10
C LEU A 53 2.81 2.86 -4.80
N GLU A 54 4.12 2.91 -4.62
CA GLU A 54 5.07 1.99 -5.23
C GLU A 54 5.92 1.31 -4.16
N PHE A 55 6.19 0.03 -4.36
CA PHE A 55 7.07 -0.75 -3.51
C PHE A 55 7.71 -1.86 -4.35
N HIS A 56 8.83 -2.39 -3.88
CA HIS A 56 9.53 -3.50 -4.51
C HIS A 56 9.49 -4.73 -3.61
N LEU A 57 9.16 -5.88 -4.21
CA LEU A 57 9.23 -7.19 -3.56
C LEU A 57 10.01 -8.16 -4.45
N ALA A 58 10.84 -8.99 -3.82
CA ALA A 58 11.49 -10.09 -4.52
C ALA A 58 10.44 -11.08 -5.03
N LYS A 59 10.63 -11.60 -6.25
CA LYS A 59 9.76 -12.66 -6.81
C LYS A 59 9.68 -13.91 -5.92
N ALA A 60 10.73 -14.19 -5.16
CA ALA A 60 10.80 -15.30 -4.22
C ALA A 60 10.04 -15.02 -2.91
N ASN A 61 9.58 -13.79 -2.66
CA ASN A 61 8.78 -13.47 -1.48
C ASN A 61 7.48 -14.30 -1.52
N PRO A 62 7.13 -15.04 -0.44
CA PRO A 62 5.94 -15.88 -0.42
C PRO A 62 4.64 -15.14 -0.79
N ILE A 63 4.54 -13.85 -0.48
CA ILE A 63 3.36 -13.04 -0.82
C ILE A 63 3.17 -12.91 -2.34
N ALA A 64 4.25 -12.92 -3.12
CA ALA A 64 4.22 -12.62 -4.55
C ALA A 64 3.45 -13.67 -5.37
N ARG A 65 3.36 -14.92 -4.88
CA ARG A 65 2.60 -15.99 -5.54
C ARG A 65 1.09 -15.79 -5.46
N ASP A 66 0.66 -15.11 -4.41
CA ASP A 66 -0.75 -14.87 -4.12
C ASP A 66 -1.21 -13.48 -4.62
N MET A 67 -0.28 -12.67 -5.14
CA MET A 67 -0.58 -11.40 -5.77
C MET A 67 -0.99 -11.63 -7.23
N THR A 68 -2.23 -11.28 -7.56
CA THR A 68 -2.70 -11.23 -8.94
C THR A 68 -2.48 -9.83 -9.51
N VAL A 69 -2.12 -9.73 -10.80
CA VAL A 69 -2.16 -8.44 -11.50
C VAL A 69 -3.61 -7.96 -11.52
N GLY A 70 -3.89 -6.86 -10.82
CA GLY A 70 -5.16 -6.16 -10.89
C GLY A 70 -5.05 -4.89 -11.72
N THR A 71 -6.16 -4.47 -12.34
CA THR A 71 -6.38 -3.06 -12.64
C THR A 71 -6.81 -2.35 -11.34
N PRO A 72 -6.42 -1.09 -11.12
CA PRO A 72 -6.96 -0.28 -10.02
C PRO A 72 -8.49 -0.27 -10.01
#